data_AF-A0A1J4WJB6-F1
#
_entry.id   AF-A0A1J4WJB6-F1
#
_cell.length_a   1.000
_cell.length_b   1.000
_cell.length_c   1.000
_cell.angle_alpha   90.00
_cell.angle_beta   90.00
_cell.angle_gamma   90.00
#
_symmetry.space_group_name_H-M   'P 1'
#
loop_
_entity.id
_entity.type
_entity.pdbx_description
1 polymer ?
#
loop_
_entity_poly.entity_id
_entity_poly.type
_entity_poly.pdbx_seq_one_letter_code
_entity_poly.pdbx_strand_id
1 'polypeptide(L)' 'MDMQSRNQYLKELRSEYLKTKFKKEKGKLLNEAEKRTGLERKHLIKKLKPKSNLDRKKEDRKKRSNL' A
#
# COMPACT_ATOMS: atom_id res chain seq x y z
N MET A 1 18.25 -0.68 -2.18
CA MET A 1 17.24 -1.66 -2.59
C MET A 1 16.86 -1.37 -4.03
N ASP A 2 16.89 -2.36 -4.92
CA ASP A 2 16.43 -2.15 -6.30
C ASP A 2 14.90 -1.92 -6.37
N MET A 3 14.42 -1.46 -7.52
CA MET A 3 13.00 -1.10 -7.69
C MET A 3 12.06 -2.31 -7.57
N GLN A 4 12.48 -3.49 -8.01
CA GLN A 4 11.67 -4.71 -8.00
C GLN A 4 11.54 -5.26 -6.58
N SER A 5 12.66 -5.43 -5.89
CA SER A 5 12.75 -5.82 -4.47
C SER A 5 11.94 -4.89 -3.57
N ARG A 6 12.00 -3.57 -3.82
CA ARG A 6 11.18 -2.60 -3.07
C ARG A 6 9.69 -2.79 -3.34
N ASN A 7 9.28 -3.03 -4.58
CA ASN A 7 7.88 -3.25 -4.91
C ASN A 7 7.34 -4.56 -4.30
N GLN A 8 8.15 -5.62 -4.30
CA GLN A 8 7.82 -6.89 -3.66
C GLN A 8 7.62 -6.70 -2.16
N TYR A 9 8.56 -6.03 -1.49
CA TYR A 9 8.43 -5.70 -0.06
C TYR A 9 7.16 -4.88 0.24
N LEU A 10 6.85 -3.86 -0.56
CA LEU A 10 5.63 -3.06 -0.37
C LEU A 10 4.34 -3.87 -0.58
N LYS A 11 4.36 -4.91 -1.42
CA LYS A 11 3.21 -5.79 -1.65
C LYS A 11 2.92 -6.68 -0.43
N GLU A 12 3.96 -7.22 0.19
CA GLU A 12 3.87 -8.01 1.42
C GLU A 12 3.43 -7.13 2.59
N LEU A 13 4.11 -6.00 2.78
CA LEU A 13 3.79 -5.00 3.80
C LEU A 13 2.35 -4.50 3.70
N ARG A 14 1.81 -4.36 2.47
CA ARG A 14 0.42 -3.95 2.26
C ARG A 14 -0.56 -4.97 2.84
N SER A 15 -0.30 -6.26 2.68
CA SER A 15 -1.17 -7.31 3.21
C SER A 15 -1.20 -7.26 4.74
N GLU A 16 -0.04 -7.06 5.35
CA GLU A 16 0.09 -6.93 6.80
C GLU A 16 -0.60 -5.65 7.31
N TYR A 17 -0.30 -4.49 6.71
CA TYR A 17 -0.90 -3.20 7.05
C TYR A 17 -2.44 -3.18 6.97
N LEU A 18 -3.01 -3.93 6.02
CA LEU A 18 -4.47 -4.05 5.87
C LEU A 18 -5.08 -5.00 6.92
N LYS A 19 -4.36 -6.04 7.33
CA LYS A 19 -4.80 -6.99 8.38
C LYS A 19 -4.72 -6.36 9.77
N THR A 20 -3.73 -5.51 10.02
CA THR A 20 -3.56 -4.81 11.30
C THR A 20 -4.80 -3.95 11.60
N LYS A 21 -5.44 -4.16 12.75
CA LYS A 21 -6.60 -3.36 13.18
C LYS A 21 -6.16 -2.11 13.95
N PHE A 22 -5.09 -2.20 14.73
CA PHE A 22 -4.68 -1.13 15.64
C PHE A 22 -3.82 -0.05 14.96
N LYS A 23 -4.16 1.22 15.19
CA LYS A 23 -3.42 2.37 14.64
C LYS A 23 -1.96 2.42 15.12
N LYS A 24 -1.68 2.01 16.36
CA LYS A 24 -0.32 1.98 16.94
C LYS A 24 0.59 1.01 16.17
N GLU A 25 0.09 -0.19 15.89
CA GLU A 25 0.82 -1.22 15.13
C GLU A 25 1.06 -0.80 13.68
N LYS A 26 0.05 -0.21 13.02
CA LYS A 26 0.24 0.42 11.70
C LYS A 26 1.33 1.49 11.72
N GLY A 27 1.40 2.28 12.80
CA GLY A 27 2.44 3.27 13.01
C GLY A 27 3.84 2.65 13.05
N LYS A 28 4.01 1.51 13.71
CA LYS A 28 5.28 0.76 13.78
C LYS A 28 5.68 0.22 12.40
N LEU A 29 4.75 -0.43 11.69
CA LEU A 29 4.99 -0.93 10.33
C LEU A 29 5.44 0.17 9.36
N LEU A 30 4.83 1.36 9.46
CA LEU A 30 5.21 2.51 8.65
C LEU A 30 6.62 3.03 8.97
N ASN A 31 7.00 3.08 10.25
CA ASN A 31 8.34 3.53 10.65
C ASN A 31 9.43 2.55 10.17
N GLU A 32 9.16 1.26 10.25
CA GLU A 32 10.08 0.24 9.75
C GLU A 32 10.22 0.32 8.22
N ALA A 33 9.10 0.46 7.52
CA ALA A 33 9.08 0.58 6.07
C ALA A 33 9.79 1.86 5.58
N GLU A 34 9.68 2.96 6.31
CA GLU A 34 10.40 4.20 6.03
C GLU A 34 11.92 3.99 6.11
N LYS A 35 12.41 3.36 7.18
CA LYS A 35 13.83 3.02 7.33
C LYS A 35 14.35 2.10 6.23
N ARG A 36 13.55 1.11 5.81
CA ARG A 36 13.98 0.10 4.83
C ARG A 36 13.90 0.59 3.38
N THR A 37 12.89 1.40 3.05
CA THR A 37 12.62 1.83 1.66
C THR A 37 13.08 3.26 1.36
N GLY A 38 13.38 4.06 2.38
CA GLY A 38 13.68 5.49 2.27
C GLY A 38 12.49 6.34 1.81
N LEU A 39 11.28 5.76 1.77
CA LEU A 39 10.08 6.48 1.40
C LEU A 39 9.46 7.14 2.62
N GLU A 40 9.13 8.43 2.52
CA GLU A 40 8.41 9.12 3.58
C GLU A 40 7.06 8.44 3.89
N ARG A 41 6.66 8.49 5.17
CA ARG A 41 5.36 7.96 5.65
C ARG A 41 4.17 8.35 4.78
N LYS A 42 4.09 9.60 4.28
CA LYS A 42 2.97 10.07 3.44
C LYS A 42 2.83 9.23 2.16
N HIS A 43 3.96 8.87 1.56
CA HIS A 43 4.01 8.07 0.34
C HIS A 43 3.71 6.60 0.62
N LEU A 44 4.20 6.06 1.74
CA LEU A 44 3.87 4.71 2.19
C LEU A 44 2.37 4.56 2.43
N ILE A 45 1.74 5.46 3.18
CA ILE A 45 0.30 5.44 3.45
C ILE A 45 -0.49 5.46 2.13
N LYS A 46 -0.12 6.32 1.18
CA LYS A 46 -0.77 6.39 -0.14
C LYS A 46 -0.67 5.08 -0.93
N LYS A 47 0.43 4.34 -0.80
CA LYS A 47 0.64 3.05 -1.47
C LYS A 47 -0.04 1.88 -0.77
N LEU A 48 -0.08 1.89 0.56
CA LEU A 48 -0.61 0.79 1.38
C LEU A 48 -2.13 0.89 1.60
N LYS A 49 -2.71 2.10 1.54
CA LYS A 49 -4.15 2.28 1.74
C LYS A 49 -4.98 1.43 0.76
N PRO A 50 -6.13 0.91 1.18
CA PRO A 50 -7.06 0.27 0.27
C PRO A 50 -7.49 1.29 -0.79
N LYS A 51 -7.50 0.87 -2.06
CA LYS A 51 -7.97 1.73 -3.14
C LYS A 51 -9.50 1.70 -3.11
N SER A 52 -10.13 2.84 -2.84
CA SER A 52 -11.58 2.96 -3.01
C SER A 52 -11.94 2.83 -4.49
N ASN A 53 -13.21 2.58 -4.81
CA ASN A 53 -13.68 2.60 -6.21
C ASN A 53 -13.43 3.97 -6.87
N LEU A 54 -13.34 5.05 -6.07
CA LEU A 54 -13.01 6.40 -6.53
C LEU A 54 -11.52 6.55 -6.86
N ASP A 55 -10.63 5.84 -6.16
CA ASP A 55 -9.18 5.82 -6.44
C ASP A 55 -8.82 4.97 -7.68
N ARG A 56 -9.75 4.16 -8.21
CA ARG A 56 -9.54 3.36 -9.43
C ARG A 56 -9.65 4.26 -10.66
N LYS A 57 -8.71 4.10 -11.61
CA LYS A 57 -8.75 4.82 -12.89
C LYS A 57 -10.03 4.45 -13.65
N LYS A 58 -10.55 5.37 -14.48
CA LYS A 58 -11.76 5.10 -15.32
C LYS A 58 -11.60 3.82 -16.14
N GLU A 59 -10.39 3.53 -16.61
CA GLU A 59 -10.01 2.30 -17.34
C GLU A 59 -10.30 1.01 -16.54
N ASP A 60 -10.03 1.01 -15.23
CA ASP A 60 -10.25 -0.15 -14.35
C ASP A 60 -11.74 -0.38 -14.03
N ARG A 61 -12.58 0.65 -14.20
CA ARG A 61 -14.03 0.59 -13.88
C ARG A 61 -14.85 -0.06 -14.99
N LYS A 62 -14.46 0.12 -16.26
CA LYS A 62 -15.19 -0.42 -17.43
C LYS A 62 -15.18 -1.95 -17.53
N LYS A 63 -14.22 -2.65 -16.89
CA LYS A 63 -14.11 -4.11 -16.95
C LYS A 63 -15.21 -4.88 -16.19
N ARG A 64 -16.14 -4.19 -15.53
CA ARG A 64 -17.22 -4.80 -14.74
C ARG A 64 -18.60 -4.79 -15.41
N SER A 65 -18.77 -4.16 -16.57
CA SER A 65 -20.09 -4.05 -17.22
C SER A 65 -20.44 -5.21 -18.16
N ASN A 66 -19.64 -6.28 -18.22
CA ASN A 66 -19.87 -7.42 -19.11
C ASN A 66 -19.96 -8.73 -18.31
N LEU A 67 -20.82 -8.78 -17.29
CA LEU A 67 -21.28 -10.04 -16.69
C LEU A 67 -22.81 -10.04 -16.66
#